data_AF-A0A6A4NHP0-F1
#
_entry.id   AF-A0A6A4NHP0-F1
#
_cell.length_a   1.000
_cell.length_b   1.000
_cell.length_c   1.000
_cell.angle_alpha   90.00
_cell.angle_beta   90.00
_cell.angle_gamma   90.00
#
_symmetry.space_group_name_H-M   'P 1'
#
loop_
_entity.id
_entity.type
_entity.pdbx_description
1 polymer ?
#
loop_
_entity_poly.entity_id
_entity_poly.type
_entity_poly.pdbx_seq_one_letter_code
_entity_poly.pdbx_strand_id
1 'polypeptide(L)'
;MEHSSKEDMKLMENENGFTFSSSTQSKGGLRTMPFIIVNECLEKVASCGIMPNMILYLKNEYNMAMVNATNLLYTWSAMSNILSIFGAFLSDAYLGRFLVILIGSISSLLVSSSI
;
A
#
# COMPACT_ATOMS: atom_id res chain seq x y z
N MET A 1 -27.98 -14.97 -45.23
CA MET A 1 -27.49 -13.67 -44.71
C MET A 1 -27.54 -13.68 -43.19
N GLU A 2 -26.89 -14.66 -42.57
CA GLU A 2 -26.86 -14.83 -41.10
C GLU A 2 -25.48 -15.30 -40.60
N HIS A 3 -24.50 -15.39 -41.49
CA HIS A 3 -23.14 -15.86 -41.18
C HIS A 3 -22.13 -14.71 -41.04
N SER A 4 -22.53 -13.46 -41.33
CA SER A 4 -21.67 -12.28 -41.27
C SER A 4 -21.83 -11.45 -39.99
N SER A 5 -22.81 -11.76 -39.12
CA SER A 5 -23.06 -11.00 -37.88
C SER A 5 -22.49 -11.66 -36.62
N LYS A 6 -21.96 -12.88 -36.72
CA LYS A 6 -21.37 -13.62 -35.59
C LYS A 6 -19.84 -13.45 -35.49
N GLU A 7 -19.20 -12.87 -36.49
CA GLU A 7 -17.74 -12.69 -36.52
C GLU A 7 -17.32 -11.33 -35.92
N ASP A 8 -18.13 -10.28 -36.09
CA ASP A 8 -17.90 -8.97 -35.44
C ASP A 8 -18.12 -9.02 -33.91
N MET A 9 -18.91 -9.97 -33.41
CA MET A 9 -19.13 -10.15 -31.96
C MET A 9 -18.03 -10.99 -31.29
N LYS A 10 -16.99 -11.39 -32.03
CA LYS A 10 -15.80 -12.06 -31.46
C LYS A 10 -14.56 -11.15 -31.38
N LEU A 11 -14.67 -9.89 -31.80
CA LEU A 11 -13.54 -8.96 -31.87
C LEU A 11 -13.50 -7.92 -30.75
N MET A 12 -14.28 -8.07 -29.68
CA MET A 12 -14.27 -7.16 -28.53
C MET A 12 -13.94 -7.84 -27.19
N GLU A 13 -13.32 -9.02 -27.22
CA GLU A 13 -12.80 -9.69 -26.02
C GLU A 13 -11.31 -10.04 -26.20
N ASN A 14 -10.53 -9.10 -26.75
CA ASN A 14 -9.07 -9.24 -26.88
C ASN A 14 -8.34 -7.91 -26.67
N GLU A 15 -8.71 -7.19 -25.60
CA GLU A 15 -8.03 -5.96 -25.19
C GLU A 15 -7.79 -5.86 -23.68
N ASN A 16 -7.80 -7.00 -22.96
CA ASN A 16 -7.21 -7.07 -21.62
C ASN A 16 -5.73 -7.45 -21.75
N GLY A 17 -4.98 -6.53 -22.35
CA GLY A 17 -3.53 -6.59 -22.43
C GLY A 17 -2.92 -6.61 -21.03
N PHE A 18 -2.57 -7.80 -20.56
CA PHE A 18 -1.41 -8.00 -19.70
C PHE A 18 -0.43 -8.91 -20.42
N THR A 19 0.17 -8.37 -21.48
CA THR A 19 1.37 -8.94 -22.09
C THR A 19 2.51 -8.76 -21.09
N PHE A 20 2.66 -9.72 -20.17
CA PHE A 20 3.89 -9.88 -19.42
C PHE A 20 4.98 -10.37 -20.40
N SER A 21 5.57 -9.40 -21.10
CA SER A 21 6.75 -9.64 -21.93
C SER A 21 7.88 -10.11 -21.04
N SER A 22 8.29 -11.35 -21.26
CA SER A 22 9.46 -11.95 -20.63
C SER A 22 10.72 -11.20 -21.07
N SER A 23 11.43 -10.58 -20.12
CA SER A 23 12.85 -10.30 -20.26
C SER A 23 13.63 -11.24 -19.36
N THR A 24 14.55 -11.98 -19.99
CA THR A 24 15.38 -13.01 -19.39
C THR A 24 16.42 -12.40 -18.47
N GLN A 25 16.19 -12.47 -17.16
CA GLN A 25 17.28 -12.61 -16.18
C GLN A 25 16.90 -13.69 -15.18
N SER A 26 17.83 -14.62 -14.94
CA SER A 26 17.69 -15.70 -13.96
C SER A 26 17.68 -15.13 -12.53
N LYS A 27 16.56 -14.54 -12.12
CA LYS A 27 16.20 -14.27 -10.73
C LYS A 27 14.68 -14.41 -10.57
N GLY A 28 14.25 -15.61 -10.17
CA GLY A 28 13.04 -15.85 -9.37
C GLY A 28 11.66 -15.39 -9.87
N GLY A 29 11.50 -14.88 -11.09
CA GLY A 29 10.26 -14.18 -11.52
C GLY A 29 8.96 -14.99 -11.36
N LEU A 30 8.95 -16.25 -11.80
CA LEU A 30 7.73 -17.07 -11.78
C LEU A 30 7.35 -17.61 -10.39
N ARG A 31 8.34 -17.81 -9.51
CA ARG A 31 8.09 -18.32 -8.15
C ARG A 31 7.75 -17.20 -7.17
N THR A 32 8.27 -15.99 -7.38
CA THR A 32 7.99 -14.83 -6.52
C THR A 32 6.64 -14.17 -6.84
N MET A 33 6.18 -14.23 -8.10
CA MET A 33 4.89 -13.65 -8.51
C MET A 33 3.69 -14.03 -7.64
N PRO A 34 3.41 -15.31 -7.33
CA PRO A 34 2.26 -15.66 -6.48
C PRO A 34 2.37 -15.08 -5.07
N PHE A 35 3.58 -14.96 -4.50
CA PHE A 35 3.76 -14.35 -3.18
C PHE A 35 3.43 -12.85 -3.18
N ILE A 36 3.83 -12.13 -4.23
CA ILE A 36 3.51 -10.70 -4.38
C ILE A 36 1.99 -10.51 -4.53
N ILE A 37 1.36 -11.33 -5.38
CA ILE A 37 -0.09 -11.27 -5.60
C ILE A 37 -0.85 -11.56 -4.31
N VAL A 38 -0.47 -12.61 -3.57
CA VAL A 38 -1.10 -12.94 -2.29
C VAL A 38 -0.90 -11.83 -1.26
N ASN A 39 0.29 -11.21 -1.19
CA ASN A 39 0.53 -10.07 -0.30
C ASN A 39 -0.39 -8.88 -0.63
N GLU A 40 -0.46 -8.51 -1.91
CA GLU A 40 -1.35 -7.44 -2.39
C GLU A 40 -2.82 -7.75 -2.08
N CYS A 41 -3.27 -8.98 -2.33
CA CYS A 41 -4.63 -9.41 -2.01
C CYS A 41 -4.89 -9.33 -0.50
N LEU A 42 -3.95 -9.77 0.34
CA LEU A 42 -4.09 -9.74 1.79
C LEU A 42 -4.18 -8.31 2.33
N GLU A 43 -3.34 -7.41 1.82
CA GLU A 43 -3.36 -5.99 2.18
C GLU A 43 -4.72 -5.35 1.83
N LYS A 44 -5.23 -5.63 0.62
CA LYS A 44 -6.55 -5.15 0.20
C LYS A 44 -7.68 -5.71 1.03
N VAL A 45 -7.68 -7.01 1.31
CA VAL A 45 -8.71 -7.67 2.14
C VAL A 45 -8.69 -7.12 3.57
N ALA A 46 -7.51 -6.96 4.16
CA ALA A 46 -7.36 -6.36 5.49
C ALA A 46 -7.91 -4.92 5.52
N SER A 47 -7.56 -4.12 4.51
CA SER A 47 -8.04 -2.74 4.38
C SER A 47 -9.56 -2.67 4.24
N CYS A 48 -10.15 -3.53 3.41
CA CYS A 48 -11.60 -3.61 3.23
C CYS A 48 -12.34 -4.07 4.49
N GLY A 49 -11.74 -4.94 5.33
CA GLY A 49 -12.35 -5.43 6.56
C GLY A 49 -12.24 -4.45 7.74
N ILE A 50 -11.10 -3.76 7.88
CA ILE A 50 -10.83 -2.84 9.00
C ILE A 50 -11.67 -1.55 8.87
N MET A 51 -11.79 -1.01 7.65
CA MET A 51 -12.48 0.25 7.38
C MET A 51 -13.93 0.32 7.91
N PRO A 52 -14.85 -0.61 7.58
CA PRO A 52 -16.22 -0.59 8.08
C PRO A 52 -16.31 -0.92 9.57
N ASN A 53 -15.45 -1.82 10.07
CA ASN A 53 -15.45 -2.21 11.48
C ASN A 53 -15.05 -1.02 12.38
N MET A 54 -14.04 -0.25 11.96
CA MET A 54 -13.62 0.94 12.66
C MET A 54 -14.71 2.02 12.66
N ILE A 55 -15.36 2.30 11.53
CA ILE A 55 -16.49 3.24 11.47
C ILE A 55 -17.62 2.79 12.42
N LEU A 56 -17.94 1.49 12.45
CA LEU A 56 -18.99 0.96 13.30
C LEU A 56 -18.64 1.13 14.78
N TYR A 57 -17.39 0.84 15.17
CA TYR A 57 -16.89 1.01 16.53
C TYR A 57 -16.95 2.48 16.98
N LEU A 58 -16.48 3.40 16.15
CA LEU A 58 -16.52 4.84 16.45
C LEU A 58 -17.96 5.35 16.59
N LYS A 59 -18.89 4.81 15.79
CA LYS A 59 -20.31 5.17 15.86
C LYS A 59 -21.01 4.57 17.09
N ASN A 60 -20.77 3.29 17.37
CA ASN A 60 -21.55 2.53 18.35
C ASN A 60 -21.01 2.66 19.78
N GLU A 61 -19.70 2.50 19.95
CA GLU A 61 -19.05 2.53 21.26
C GLU A 61 -18.67 3.95 21.65
N TYR A 62 -18.10 4.69 20.69
CA TYR A 62 -17.63 6.05 20.94
C TYR A 62 -18.72 7.11 20.72
N ASN A 63 -19.93 6.71 20.31
CA ASN A 63 -21.09 7.59 20.07
C ASN A 63 -20.77 8.84 19.23
N MET A 64 -19.78 8.74 18.33
CA MET A 64 -19.40 9.86 17.48
C MET A 64 -20.39 10.04 16.33
N ALA A 65 -20.66 11.30 15.98
CA ALA A 65 -21.38 11.62 14.76
C ALA A 65 -20.62 11.07 13.54
N MET A 66 -21.36 10.56 12.55
CA MET A 66 -20.79 9.95 11.33
C MET A 66 -19.78 10.86 10.64
N VAL A 67 -20.01 12.18 10.67
CA VAL A 67 -19.12 13.21 10.14
C VAL A 67 -17.77 13.25 10.87
N ASN A 68 -17.76 13.13 12.20
CA ASN A 68 -16.53 13.12 13.00
C ASN A 68 -15.76 11.82 12.82
N ALA A 69 -16.45 10.67 12.77
CA ALA A 69 -15.81 9.37 12.56
C ALA A 69 -15.10 9.31 11.18
N THR A 70 -15.74 9.84 10.14
CA THR A 70 -15.17 9.93 8.80
C THR A 70 -13.96 10.87 8.77
N ASN A 71 -14.01 12.01 9.46
CA ASN A 71 -12.89 12.95 9.51
C ASN A 71 -11.66 12.36 10.21
N LEU A 72 -11.88 11.57 11.28
CA LEU A 72 -10.81 10.84 11.95
C LEU A 72 -10.21 9.77 11.04
N LEU A 73 -11.04 9.01 10.32
CA LEU A 73 -10.58 8.04 9.34
C LEU A 73 -9.77 8.69 8.20
N TYR A 74 -10.21 9.84 7.71
CA TYR A 74 -9.49 10.60 6.68
C TYR A 74 -8.13 11.07 7.18
N THR A 75 -8.08 11.56 8.42
CA THR A 75 -6.82 11.96 9.08
C THR A 75 -5.89 10.76 9.27
N TRP A 76 -6.43 9.60 9.65
CA TRP A 76 -5.66 8.36 9.77
C TRP A 76 -5.10 7.87 8.43
N SER A 77 -5.89 7.96 7.36
CA SER A 77 -5.44 7.68 6.00
C SER A 77 -4.36 8.67 5.54
N ALA A 78 -4.53 9.96 5.81
CA ALA A 78 -3.51 10.97 5.52
C ALA A 78 -2.20 10.70 6.27
N MET A 79 -2.27 10.35 7.55
CA MET A 79 -1.08 9.94 8.33
C MET A 79 -0.41 8.69 7.74
N SER A 80 -1.17 7.70 7.29
CA SER A 80 -0.62 6.48 6.69
C SER A 80 0.13 6.76 5.38
N ASN A 81 -0.36 7.68 4.56
CA ASN A 81 0.33 8.14 3.35
C ASN A 81 1.62 8.90 3.68
N ILE A 82 1.57 9.82 4.65
CA ILE A 82 2.76 10.55 5.12
C ILE A 82 3.78 9.57 5.71
N LEU A 83 3.33 8.58 6.47
CA LEU A 83 4.17 7.54 7.05
C LEU A 83 4.80 6.66 5.97
N SER A 84 4.10 6.37 4.86
CA SER A 84 4.68 5.67 3.71
C SER A 84 5.78 6.49 3.03
N ILE A 85 5.58 7.80 2.86
CA ILE A 85 6.60 8.71 2.31
C ILE A 85 7.81 8.77 3.27
N PHE A 86 7.55 8.88 4.57
CA PHE A 86 8.58 8.84 5.59
C PHE A 86 9.31 7.50 5.62
N GLY A 87 8.60 6.38 5.43
CA GLY A 87 9.15 5.03 5.34
C GLY A 87 10.00 4.85 4.09
N ALA A 88 9.61 5.44 2.96
CA ALA A 88 10.42 5.47 1.74
C ALA A 88 11.71 6.29 1.94
N PHE A 89 11.60 7.46 2.56
CA PHE A 89 12.76 8.29 2.93
C PHE A 89 13.68 7.58 3.92
N LEU A 90 13.10 6.92 4.91
CA LEU A 90 13.85 6.14 5.90
C LEU A 90 14.53 4.94 5.23
N SER A 91 13.87 4.27 4.28
CA SER A 91 14.44 3.17 3.49
C SER A 91 15.58 3.65 2.60
N ASP A 92 15.43 4.79 1.91
CA ASP A 92 16.47 5.38 1.07
C ASP A 92 17.69 5.80 1.90
N ALA A 93 17.45 6.39 3.07
CA ALA A 93 18.48 6.71 4.06
C ALA A 93 19.13 5.47 4.69
N TYR A 94 18.44 4.32 4.74
CA TYR A 94 18.95 3.08 5.33
C TYR A 94 20.01 2.39 4.47
N LEU A 95 20.05 2.65 3.15
CA LEU A 95 21.06 2.09 2.25
C LEU A 95 22.42 2.83 2.27
N GLY A 96 22.61 3.87 3.11
CA GLY A 96 23.96 4.40 3.36
C GLY A 96 24.06 5.58 4.36
N ARG A 97 24.95 5.45 5.36
CA ARG A 97 25.48 6.46 6.32
C ARG A 97 24.50 7.30 7.18
N PHE A 98 23.26 7.49 6.79
CA PHE A 98 22.32 8.40 7.45
C PHE A 98 21.89 7.95 8.85
N LEU A 99 21.69 6.65 9.05
CA LEU A 99 21.30 6.09 10.35
C LEU A 99 22.39 6.37 11.42
N VAL A 100 23.67 6.26 11.04
CA VAL A 100 24.81 6.47 11.95
C VAL A 100 24.88 7.94 12.40
N ILE A 101 24.64 8.88 11.49
CA ILE A 101 24.61 10.31 11.81
C ILE A 101 23.37 10.64 12.66
N LEU A 102 22.21 10.03 12.36
CA LEU A 102 20.98 10.22 13.12
C LEU A 102 21.14 9.73 14.57
N ILE A 103 21.67 8.52 14.77
CA ILE A 103 21.94 7.95 16.10
C ILE A 103 23.03 8.75 16.81
N GLY A 104 24.08 9.16 16.09
CA GLY A 104 25.16 9.99 16.64
C GLY A 104 24.64 11.32 17.17
N SER A 105 23.82 12.02 16.40
CA SER A 105 23.19 13.27 16.82
C SER A 105 22.22 13.09 17.98
N ILE A 106 21.33 12.08 17.93
CA ILE A 106 20.38 11.82 19.03
C ILE A 106 21.13 11.49 20.32
N SER A 107 22.15 10.63 20.26
CA SER A 107 22.97 10.27 21.42
C SER A 107 23.72 11.47 21.97
N SER A 108 24.26 12.33 21.12
CA SER A 108 24.95 13.56 21.55
C SER A 108 23.99 14.56 22.21
N LEU A 109 22.77 14.71 21.68
CA LEU A 109 21.74 15.60 22.26
C LEU A 109 21.23 15.11 23.62
N LEU A 110 21.04 13.80 23.77
CA LEU A 110 20.55 13.19 25.01
C LEU A 110 21.61 13.24 26.12
N VAL A 111 22.88 13.02 25.77
CA VAL A 111 24.01 13.19 26.71
C VAL A 111 24.18 14.64 27.13
N SER A 112 24.11 15.61 26.20
CA SER A 112 24.18 17.04 26.55
C SER A 112 22.97 17.55 27.35
N SER A 113 21.82 16.88 27.29
CA SER A 113 20.64 17.24 28.12
C SER A 113 20.69 16.62 29.52
N SER A 114 21.59 15.66 29.75
CA SER A 114 21.73 14.94 31.02
C SER A 114 23.01 15.32 31.79
N ILE A 115 23.79 16.26 31.25
CA ILE A 115 24.95 16.93 31.89
C ILE A 115 24.57 18.38 32.20
#